data_AF-A0AAV9KPM0-F1
#
_entry.id   AF-A0AAV9KPM0-F1
#
_cell.length_a   1.000
_cell.length_b   1.000
_cell.length_c   1.000
_cell.angle_alpha   90.00
_cell.angle_beta   90.00
_cell.angle_gamma   90.00
#
_symmetry.space_group_name_H-M   'P 1'
#
loop_
_entity.id
_entity.type
_entity.pdbx_description
1 polymer ?
#
loop_
_entity_poly.entity_id
_entity_poly.type
_entity_poly.pdbx_seq_one_letter_code
_entity_poly.pdbx_strand_id
1 'polypeptide(L)'
;MNLVDFGRELIVNLVNFGGEWLPKLVNFGGRLILNLVNFCWELLLNLVNFAGRLLMNLVDFGGELIPKVVNFGEQLLSKLLNICWQLILNLVNLGRELVNFGGELLTKLVNFGGLLLLWLKIFTWQVLLTVKNFGWQVLVTLKRFSRQALVILEDFCGQALVNWFKRINDWFRIALPNLITIALFLAIFVYYCYCQRRLLLKEEEAKKVKLQKREKAESDRLLELEKRKKQRLEEMRETKKKDVENMKLKERIRAKVGKELSMLEMTCNDMASLLRGLGITVGGGTIHEVHVAYRKALLKFHPDRSSGCDIRQQVEAEEKFKLISRMKDKYLSTL
;
A
#
# COMPACT_ATOMS: atom_id res chain seq x y z
N MET A 1 -14.74 91.91 44.80
CA MET A 1 -15.35 90.92 43.90
C MET A 1 -16.41 90.19 44.69
N ASN A 2 -17.68 90.29 44.31
CA ASN A 2 -18.77 89.65 45.05
C ASN A 2 -18.88 88.18 44.63
N LEU A 3 -19.37 87.31 45.52
CA LEU A 3 -19.49 85.86 45.30
C LEU A 3 -20.22 85.50 43.99
N VAL A 4 -21.16 86.35 43.58
CA VAL A 4 -21.94 86.22 42.34
C VAL A 4 -21.09 86.41 41.09
N ASP A 5 -20.13 87.34 41.09
CA ASP A 5 -19.25 87.60 39.94
C ASP A 5 -18.26 86.44 39.75
N PHE A 6 -17.72 85.95 40.88
CA PHE A 6 -16.86 84.76 40.88
C PHE A 6 -17.60 83.52 40.36
N GLY A 7 -18.85 83.31 40.78
CA GLY A 7 -19.68 82.22 40.28
C GLY A 7 -19.97 82.31 38.78
N ARG A 8 -20.20 83.52 38.27
CA ARG A 8 -20.45 83.77 36.83
C ARG A 8 -19.20 83.47 35.99
N GLU A 9 -18.03 83.90 36.44
CA GLU A 9 -16.75 83.66 35.75
C GLU A 9 -16.36 82.17 35.74
N LEU A 10 -16.63 81.45 36.83
CA LEU A 10 -16.46 79.99 36.90
C LEU A 10 -17.34 79.27 35.87
N ILE A 11 -18.60 79.67 35.74
CA ILE A 11 -19.54 79.07 34.77
C ILE A 11 -19.07 79.32 33.34
N VAL A 12 -18.66 80.55 33.01
CA VAL A 12 -18.17 80.89 31.67
C VAL A 12 -16.90 80.10 31.32
N ASN A 13 -15.96 79.97 32.26
CA ASN A 13 -14.74 79.18 32.06
C ASN A 13 -15.05 77.68 31.88
N LEU A 14 -16.00 77.12 32.64
CA LEU A 14 -16.44 75.73 32.48
C LEU A 14 -17.12 75.48 31.14
N VAL A 15 -17.97 76.41 30.68
CA VAL A 15 -18.65 76.32 29.38
C VAL A 15 -17.66 76.46 28.23
N ASN A 16 -16.72 77.40 28.31
CA ASN A 16 -15.67 77.56 27.30
C ASN A 16 -14.75 76.34 27.24
N PHE A 17 -14.38 75.79 28.40
CA PHE A 17 -13.63 74.54 28.50
C PHE A 17 -14.38 73.39 27.84
N GLY A 18 -15.67 73.21 28.16
CA GLY A 18 -16.52 72.20 27.52
C GLY A 18 -16.62 72.39 26.00
N GLY A 19 -16.83 73.63 25.55
CA GLY A 19 -16.93 74.00 24.13
C GLY A 19 -15.65 73.75 23.34
N GLU A 20 -14.47 73.86 23.96
CA GLU A 20 -13.19 73.60 23.30
C GLU A 20 -12.80 72.12 23.27
N TRP A 21 -13.12 71.37 24.34
CA TRP A 21 -12.67 69.99 24.50
C TRP A 21 -13.65 68.94 23.95
N LEU A 22 -14.96 69.20 23.95
CA LEU A 22 -15.95 68.26 23.38
C LEU A 22 -15.70 67.95 21.90
N PRO A 23 -15.47 68.92 21.00
CA PRO A 23 -15.21 68.64 19.59
C PRO A 23 -13.92 67.84 19.39
N LYS A 24 -12.88 68.10 20.19
CA LYS A 24 -11.59 67.36 20.14
C LYS A 24 -11.79 65.89 20.54
N LEU A 25 -12.57 65.62 21.58
CA LEU A 25 -12.91 64.26 22.01
C LEU A 25 -13.74 63.52 20.96
N VAL A 26 -14.75 64.17 20.37
CA VAL A 26 -15.58 63.58 19.31
C VAL A 26 -14.75 63.28 18.07
N ASN A 27 -13.88 64.20 17.64
CA ASN A 27 -12.98 63.96 16.50
C ASN A 27 -11.98 62.83 16.77
N PHE A 28 -11.46 62.74 18.00
CA PHE A 28 -10.57 61.67 18.40
C PHE A 28 -11.28 60.30 18.36
N GLY A 29 -12.49 60.21 18.94
CA GLY A 29 -13.32 59.01 18.87
C GLY A 29 -13.67 58.62 17.43
N GLY A 30 -14.05 59.59 16.60
CA GLY A 30 -14.33 59.38 15.17
C GLY A 30 -13.12 58.85 14.40
N ARG A 31 -11.91 59.38 14.65
CA ARG A 31 -10.66 58.88 14.07
C ARG A 31 -10.34 57.46 14.50
N LEU A 32 -10.54 57.13 15.79
CA LEU A 32 -10.31 55.77 16.29
C LEU A 32 -11.26 54.77 15.62
N ILE A 33 -12.54 55.12 15.46
CA ILE A 33 -13.53 54.27 14.78
C ILE A 33 -13.15 54.06 13.32
N LEU A 34 -12.82 55.12 12.58
CA LEU A 34 -12.40 55.03 11.18
C LEU A 34 -11.16 54.14 11.00
N ASN A 35 -10.16 54.29 11.86
CA ASN A 35 -8.95 53.45 11.81
C ASN A 35 -9.26 51.98 12.09
N LEU A 36 -10.15 51.70 13.06
CA LEU A 36 -10.59 50.33 13.34
C LEU A 36 -11.35 49.72 12.15
N VAL A 37 -12.25 50.49 11.53
CA VAL A 37 -13.01 50.04 10.36
C VAL A 37 -12.08 49.76 9.17
N ASN A 38 -11.12 50.65 8.90
CA ASN A 38 -10.14 50.46 7.83
C ASN A 38 -9.25 49.23 8.09
N PHE A 39 -8.80 49.04 9.32
CA PHE A 39 -8.02 47.88 9.71
C PHE A 39 -8.80 46.57 9.53
N CYS A 40 -10.07 46.54 9.96
CA CYS A 40 -10.95 45.39 9.75
C CYS A 40 -11.19 45.11 8.26
N TRP A 41 -11.35 46.15 7.44
CA TRP A 41 -11.52 46.02 6.00
C TRP A 41 -10.26 45.45 5.32
N GLU A 42 -9.07 45.94 5.68
CA GLU A 42 -7.79 45.40 5.17
C GLU A 42 -7.58 43.94 5.59
N LEU A 43 -7.89 43.59 6.84
CA LEU A 43 -7.83 42.20 7.29
C LEU A 43 -8.78 41.30 6.51
N LEU A 44 -10.00 41.75 6.24
CA LEU A 44 -11.01 40.98 5.51
C LEU A 44 -10.57 40.75 4.06
N LEU A 45 -10.07 41.79 3.38
CA LEU A 45 -9.54 41.67 2.02
C LEU A 45 -8.34 40.72 1.94
N ASN A 46 -7.42 40.80 2.91
CA ASN A 46 -6.28 39.89 2.98
C ASN A 46 -6.71 38.43 3.17
N LEU A 47 -7.73 38.19 4.00
CA LEU A 47 -8.27 36.85 4.24
C LEU A 47 -8.93 36.27 2.98
N VAL A 48 -9.72 37.09 2.28
CA VAL A 48 -10.38 36.71 1.02
C VAL A 48 -9.33 36.42 -0.06
N ASN A 49 -8.31 37.26 -0.19
CA ASN A 49 -7.21 37.05 -1.13
C ASN A 49 -6.42 35.78 -0.83
N PHE A 50 -6.17 35.49 0.45
CA PHE A 50 -5.50 34.26 0.87
C PHE A 50 -6.34 33.02 0.54
N ALA A 51 -7.65 33.06 0.85
CA ALA A 51 -8.58 31.98 0.51
C ALA A 51 -8.65 31.76 -1.01
N GLY A 52 -8.73 32.83 -1.80
CA GLY A 52 -8.71 32.77 -3.27
C GLY A 52 -7.44 32.12 -3.81
N ARG A 53 -6.27 32.46 -3.26
CA ARG A 53 -4.99 31.83 -3.64
C ARG A 53 -4.93 30.34 -3.30
N LEU A 54 -5.41 29.95 -2.12
CA LEU A 54 -5.49 28.52 -1.76
C LEU A 54 -6.41 27.74 -2.70
N LEU A 55 -7.53 28.35 -3.10
CA LEU A 55 -8.51 27.73 -3.99
C LEU A 55 -7.93 27.53 -5.39
N MET A 56 -7.23 28.54 -5.93
CA MET A 56 -6.52 28.43 -7.21
C MET A 56 -5.45 27.33 -7.17
N ASN A 57 -4.63 27.28 -6.12
CA ASN A 57 -3.62 26.23 -5.98
C ASN A 57 -4.22 24.82 -5.93
N LEU A 58 -5.39 24.65 -5.30
CA LEU A 58 -6.12 23.38 -5.27
C LEU A 58 -6.67 23.00 -6.64
N VAL A 59 -7.20 23.97 -7.39
CA VAL A 59 -7.70 23.77 -8.75
C VAL A 59 -6.55 23.40 -9.69
N ASP A 60 -5.42 24.10 -9.62
CA ASP A 60 -4.22 23.81 -10.42
C ASP A 60 -3.66 22.42 -10.11
N PHE A 61 -3.61 22.06 -8.82
CA PHE A 61 -3.19 20.72 -8.40
C PHE A 61 -4.10 19.62 -8.95
N GLY A 62 -5.43 19.83 -8.93
CA GLY A 62 -6.39 18.93 -9.57
C GLY A 62 -6.20 18.86 -11.08
N GLY A 63 -6.00 20.01 -11.72
CA GLY A 63 -5.73 20.16 -13.15
C GLY A 63 -4.46 19.43 -13.61
N GLU A 64 -3.44 19.34 -12.76
CA GLU A 64 -2.22 18.56 -13.06
C GLU A 64 -2.37 17.06 -12.81
N LEU A 65 -3.17 16.64 -11.83
CA LEU A 65 -3.32 15.23 -11.47
C LEU A 65 -4.21 14.45 -12.44
N ILE A 66 -5.31 15.05 -12.89
CA ILE A 66 -6.26 14.43 -13.83
C ILE A 66 -5.57 13.90 -15.09
N PRO A 67 -4.79 14.71 -15.85
CA PRO A 67 -4.14 14.23 -17.07
C PRO A 67 -3.08 13.17 -16.79
N LYS A 68 -2.36 13.23 -15.66
CA LYS A 68 -1.37 12.19 -15.28
C LYS A 68 -2.05 10.84 -15.04
N VAL A 69 -3.20 10.82 -14.35
CA VAL A 69 -3.96 9.59 -14.08
C VAL A 69 -4.61 9.05 -15.35
N VAL A 70 -5.20 9.92 -16.18
CA VAL A 70 -5.80 9.53 -17.47
C VAL A 70 -4.74 8.92 -18.40
N ASN A 71 -3.59 9.58 -18.55
CA ASN A 71 -2.50 9.11 -19.41
C ASN A 71 -1.90 7.78 -18.90
N PHE A 72 -1.80 7.60 -17.58
CA PHE A 72 -1.42 6.31 -17.01
C PHE A 72 -2.45 5.20 -17.32
N GLY A 73 -3.74 5.50 -17.20
CA GLY A 73 -4.82 4.58 -17.58
C GLY A 73 -4.79 4.20 -19.06
N GLU A 74 -4.56 5.16 -19.94
CA GLU A 74 -4.45 4.95 -21.38
C GLU A 74 -3.22 4.09 -21.77
N GLN A 75 -2.08 4.31 -21.10
CA GLN A 75 -0.89 3.47 -21.26
C GLN A 75 -1.10 2.03 -20.78
N LEU A 76 -1.87 1.83 -19.70
CA LEU A 76 -2.23 0.48 -19.25
C LEU A 76 -3.18 -0.21 -20.23
N LEU A 77 -4.20 0.52 -20.71
CA LEU A 77 -5.19 -0.01 -21.64
C LEU A 77 -4.53 -0.46 -22.96
N SER A 78 -3.64 0.38 -23.52
CA SER A 78 -2.93 0.06 -24.77
C SER A 78 -2.03 -1.18 -24.64
N LYS A 79 -1.32 -1.34 -23.51
CA LYS A 79 -0.52 -2.55 -23.23
C LYS A 79 -1.38 -3.80 -23.14
N LEU A 80 -2.52 -3.71 -22.45
CA LEU A 80 -3.46 -4.84 -22.31
C LEU A 80 -4.06 -5.23 -23.66
N LEU A 81 -4.51 -4.26 -24.45
CA LEU A 81 -5.06 -4.49 -25.80
C LEU A 81 -4.03 -5.16 -26.72
N ASN A 82 -2.76 -4.74 -26.67
CA ASN A 82 -1.70 -5.35 -27.47
C ASN A 82 -1.45 -6.82 -27.09
N ILE A 83 -1.40 -7.12 -25.78
CA ILE A 83 -1.24 -8.50 -25.30
C ILE A 83 -2.42 -9.37 -25.75
N CYS A 84 -3.66 -8.88 -25.62
CA CYS A 84 -4.85 -9.59 -26.07
C CYS A 84 -4.81 -9.87 -27.57
N TRP A 85 -4.41 -8.87 -28.38
CA TRP A 85 -4.30 -9.04 -29.83
C TRP A 85 -3.26 -10.10 -30.22
N GLN A 86 -2.09 -10.07 -29.58
CA GLN A 86 -1.03 -11.07 -29.78
C GLN A 86 -1.48 -12.49 -29.40
N LEU A 87 -2.20 -12.63 -28.29
CA LEU A 87 -2.75 -13.93 -27.88
C LEU A 87 -3.78 -14.47 -28.87
N ILE A 88 -4.68 -13.61 -29.37
CA ILE A 88 -5.67 -13.99 -30.38
C ILE A 88 -4.96 -14.48 -31.65
N LEU A 89 -3.98 -13.73 -32.15
CA LEU A 89 -3.23 -14.11 -33.35
C LEU A 89 -2.52 -15.46 -33.17
N ASN A 90 -1.89 -15.69 -32.03
CA ASN A 90 -1.22 -16.96 -31.73
C ASN A 90 -2.20 -18.14 -31.69
N LEU A 91 -3.40 -17.95 -31.11
CA LEU A 91 -4.43 -18.99 -31.09
C LEU A 91 -4.98 -19.29 -32.48
N VAL A 92 -5.19 -18.27 -33.31
CA VAL A 92 -5.64 -18.44 -34.70
C VAL A 92 -4.60 -19.19 -35.52
N ASN A 93 -3.31 -18.88 -35.33
CA ASN A 93 -2.22 -19.57 -36.01
C ASN A 93 -2.13 -21.05 -35.59
N LEU A 94 -2.26 -21.34 -34.30
CA LEU A 94 -2.28 -22.72 -33.79
C LEU A 94 -3.48 -23.51 -34.33
N GLY A 95 -4.66 -22.89 -34.40
CA GLY A 95 -5.84 -23.52 -35.00
C GLY A 95 -5.63 -23.84 -36.49
N ARG A 96 -5.00 -22.94 -37.24
CA ARG A 96 -4.65 -23.17 -38.65
C ARG A 96 -3.67 -24.34 -38.81
N GLU A 97 -2.64 -24.41 -37.98
CA GLU A 97 -1.66 -25.51 -38.01
C GLU A 97 -2.32 -26.87 -37.71
N LEU A 98 -3.22 -26.93 -36.74
CA LEU A 98 -3.96 -28.15 -36.41
C LEU A 98 -4.88 -28.61 -37.55
N VAL A 99 -5.57 -27.66 -38.22
CA VAL A 99 -6.41 -27.99 -39.38
C VAL A 99 -5.56 -28.51 -40.54
N ASN A 100 -4.42 -27.89 -40.81
CA ASN A 100 -3.49 -28.34 -41.86
C ASN A 100 -2.96 -29.75 -41.56
N PHE A 101 -2.55 -30.00 -40.32
CA PHE A 101 -2.08 -31.32 -39.88
C PHE A 101 -3.18 -32.39 -39.99
N GLY A 102 -4.40 -32.08 -39.56
CA GLY A 102 -5.55 -32.97 -39.70
C GLY A 102 -5.90 -33.28 -41.16
N GLY A 103 -5.85 -32.28 -42.03
CA GLY A 103 -6.03 -32.45 -43.47
C GLY A 103 -4.96 -33.36 -44.09
N GLU A 104 -3.69 -33.16 -43.73
CA GLU A 104 -2.59 -34.00 -44.21
C GLU A 104 -2.73 -35.46 -43.75
N LEU A 105 -3.13 -35.70 -42.50
CA LEU A 105 -3.42 -37.05 -42.02
C LEU A 105 -4.61 -37.69 -42.75
N LEU A 106 -5.68 -36.93 -42.99
CA LEU A 106 -6.87 -37.42 -43.69
C LEU A 106 -6.51 -37.86 -45.12
N THR A 107 -5.74 -37.04 -45.85
CA THR A 107 -5.31 -37.39 -47.22
C THR A 107 -4.45 -38.66 -47.25
N LYS A 108 -3.52 -38.83 -46.30
CA LYS A 108 -2.72 -40.06 -46.17
C LYS A 108 -3.59 -41.28 -45.88
N LEU A 109 -4.59 -41.16 -44.99
CA LEU A 109 -5.53 -42.24 -44.67
C LEU A 109 -6.43 -42.62 -45.86
N VAL A 110 -6.97 -41.63 -46.56
CA VAL A 110 -7.82 -41.85 -47.76
C VAL A 110 -7.00 -42.53 -48.85
N ASN A 111 -5.76 -42.08 -49.09
CA ASN A 111 -4.87 -42.71 -50.06
C ASN A 111 -4.55 -44.16 -49.69
N PHE A 112 -4.26 -44.43 -48.41
CA PHE A 112 -4.03 -45.79 -47.92
C PHE A 112 -5.26 -46.69 -48.09
N GLY A 113 -6.45 -46.20 -47.73
CA GLY A 113 -7.71 -46.93 -47.90
C GLY A 113 -8.02 -47.22 -49.37
N GLY A 114 -7.79 -46.25 -50.26
CA GLY A 114 -7.95 -46.45 -51.71
C GLY A 114 -7.01 -47.50 -52.28
N LEU A 115 -5.74 -47.50 -51.86
CA LEU A 115 -4.76 -48.53 -52.22
C LEU A 115 -5.18 -49.92 -51.69
N LEU A 116 -5.68 -49.99 -50.45
CA LEU A 116 -6.14 -51.23 -49.83
C LEU A 116 -7.36 -51.81 -50.56
N LEU A 117 -8.31 -50.96 -50.96
CA LEU A 117 -9.48 -51.39 -51.76
C LEU A 117 -9.09 -51.89 -53.16
N LEU A 118 -8.19 -51.17 -53.85
CA LEU A 118 -7.64 -51.62 -55.14
C LEU A 118 -6.97 -52.99 -54.98
N TRP A 119 -6.19 -53.15 -53.91
CA TRP A 119 -5.51 -54.40 -53.62
C TRP A 119 -6.48 -55.54 -53.31
N LEU A 120 -7.51 -55.32 -52.49
CA LEU A 120 -8.58 -56.29 -52.23
C LEU A 120 -9.33 -56.68 -53.50
N LYS A 121 -9.60 -55.71 -54.39
CA LYS A 121 -10.23 -55.97 -55.68
C LYS A 121 -9.35 -56.86 -56.54
N ILE A 122 -8.05 -56.55 -56.66
CA ILE A 122 -7.10 -57.38 -57.42
C ILE A 122 -7.01 -58.78 -56.80
N PHE A 123 -6.95 -58.88 -55.47
CA PHE A 123 -6.85 -60.15 -54.76
C PHE A 123 -8.08 -61.04 -54.98
N THR A 124 -9.29 -60.48 -54.80
CA THR A 124 -10.55 -61.20 -55.04
C THR A 124 -10.69 -61.66 -56.48
N TRP A 125 -10.30 -60.82 -57.46
CA TRP A 125 -10.24 -61.22 -58.87
C TRP A 125 -9.26 -62.35 -59.12
N GLN A 126 -8.05 -62.29 -58.55
CA GLN A 126 -7.06 -63.35 -58.69
C GLN A 126 -7.52 -64.68 -58.07
N VAL A 127 -8.15 -64.63 -56.89
CA VAL A 127 -8.72 -65.82 -56.24
C VAL A 127 -9.85 -66.40 -57.09
N LEU A 128 -10.79 -65.57 -57.56
CA LEU A 128 -11.89 -66.01 -58.42
C LEU A 128 -11.38 -66.66 -59.72
N LEU A 129 -10.37 -66.07 -60.35
CA LEU A 129 -9.78 -66.60 -61.59
C LEU A 129 -9.06 -67.92 -61.33
N THR A 130 -8.33 -68.03 -60.21
CA THR A 130 -7.64 -69.26 -59.81
C THR A 130 -8.65 -70.38 -59.52
N VAL A 131 -9.74 -70.08 -58.79
CA VAL A 131 -10.81 -71.04 -58.48
C VAL A 131 -11.57 -71.46 -59.74
N LYS A 132 -11.87 -70.52 -60.65
CA LYS A 132 -12.51 -70.83 -61.94
C LYS A 132 -11.63 -71.72 -62.79
N ASN A 133 -10.34 -71.40 -62.91
CA ASN A 133 -9.38 -72.20 -63.67
C ASN A 133 -9.21 -73.59 -63.07
N PHE A 134 -9.15 -73.69 -61.74
CA PHE A 134 -9.10 -74.96 -61.02
C PHE A 134 -10.36 -75.79 -61.26
N GLY A 135 -11.55 -75.21 -61.05
CA GLY A 135 -12.83 -75.88 -61.29
C GLY A 135 -12.98 -76.33 -62.75
N TRP A 136 -12.52 -75.52 -63.70
CA TRP A 136 -12.50 -75.88 -65.12
C TRP A 136 -11.54 -77.04 -65.41
N GLN A 137 -10.33 -77.02 -64.84
CA GLN A 137 -9.39 -78.13 -64.99
C GLN A 137 -9.92 -79.42 -64.38
N VAL A 138 -10.52 -79.36 -63.18
CA VAL A 138 -11.18 -80.51 -62.55
C VAL A 138 -12.33 -81.02 -63.42
N LEU A 139 -13.18 -80.14 -63.95
CA LEU A 139 -14.29 -80.51 -64.83
C LEU A 139 -13.82 -81.17 -66.15
N VAL A 140 -12.78 -80.62 -66.79
CA VAL A 140 -12.19 -81.18 -68.02
C VAL A 140 -11.56 -82.54 -67.73
N THR A 141 -10.88 -82.68 -66.59
CA THR A 141 -10.24 -83.94 -66.16
C THR A 141 -11.29 -85.00 -65.82
N LEU A 142 -12.36 -84.65 -65.12
CA LEU A 142 -13.50 -85.53 -64.81
C LEU A 142 -14.30 -85.92 -66.06
N LYS A 143 -14.48 -85.00 -67.02
CA LYS A 143 -15.14 -85.31 -68.31
C LYS A 143 -14.30 -86.24 -69.20
N ARG A 144 -12.97 -86.25 -69.05
CA ARG A 144 -12.09 -87.03 -69.93
C ARG A 144 -12.02 -88.50 -69.59
N PHE A 145 -12.06 -88.91 -68.31
CA PHE A 145 -11.82 -90.32 -67.97
C PHE A 145 -12.39 -90.75 -66.62
N SER A 146 -13.09 -91.88 -66.63
CA SER A 146 -13.39 -92.70 -65.46
C SER A 146 -12.13 -93.39 -64.90
N ARG A 147 -12.09 -93.50 -63.56
CA ARG A 147 -11.28 -94.38 -62.68
C ARG A 147 -9.83 -94.04 -62.27
N GLN A 148 -9.20 -92.96 -62.75
CA GLN A 148 -7.83 -92.58 -62.30
C GLN A 148 -7.73 -91.13 -61.77
N ALA A 149 -8.81 -90.62 -61.16
CA ALA A 149 -8.95 -89.21 -60.82
C ALA A 149 -8.45 -88.79 -59.42
N LEU A 150 -8.11 -89.74 -58.54
CA LEU A 150 -7.87 -89.44 -57.11
C LEU A 150 -6.46 -88.85 -56.84
N VAL A 151 -5.42 -89.36 -57.50
CA VAL A 151 -4.02 -89.01 -57.21
C VAL A 151 -3.66 -87.60 -57.75
N ILE A 152 -4.23 -87.19 -58.88
CA ILE A 152 -3.95 -85.88 -59.50
C ILE A 152 -4.60 -84.73 -58.71
N LEU A 153 -5.71 -84.99 -58.02
CA LEU A 153 -6.45 -83.98 -57.25
C LEU A 153 -5.70 -83.59 -55.97
N GLU A 154 -4.96 -84.53 -55.38
CA GLU A 154 -4.20 -84.35 -54.13
C GLU A 154 -2.94 -83.51 -54.36
N ASP A 155 -2.17 -83.82 -55.40
CA ASP A 155 -0.96 -83.05 -55.78
C ASP A 155 -1.29 -81.60 -56.18
N PHE A 156 -2.39 -81.39 -56.90
CA PHE A 156 -2.78 -80.05 -57.35
C PHE A 156 -3.29 -79.17 -56.18
N CYS A 157 -4.06 -79.75 -55.25
CA CYS A 157 -4.57 -79.02 -54.08
C CYS A 157 -3.44 -78.61 -53.14
N GLY A 158 -2.43 -79.50 -52.97
CA GLY A 158 -1.23 -79.21 -52.19
C GLY A 158 -0.44 -78.02 -52.73
N GLN A 159 -0.17 -77.96 -54.04
CA GLN A 159 0.58 -76.85 -54.63
C GLN A 159 -0.17 -75.50 -54.56
N ALA A 160 -1.48 -75.51 -54.79
CA ALA A 160 -2.29 -74.29 -54.74
C ALA A 160 -2.40 -73.71 -53.32
N LEU A 161 -2.58 -74.57 -52.31
CA LEU A 161 -2.60 -74.19 -50.89
C LEU A 161 -1.26 -73.62 -50.44
N VAL A 162 -0.14 -74.26 -50.82
CA VAL A 162 1.21 -73.77 -50.47
C VAL A 162 1.48 -72.39 -51.07
N ASN A 163 1.09 -72.17 -52.33
CA ASN A 163 1.23 -70.85 -52.96
C ASN A 163 0.33 -69.77 -52.34
N TRP A 164 -0.87 -70.13 -51.89
CA TRP A 164 -1.76 -69.23 -51.17
C TRP A 164 -1.19 -68.85 -49.79
N PHE A 165 -0.67 -69.83 -49.03
CA PHE A 165 -0.02 -69.59 -47.75
C PHE A 165 1.20 -68.68 -47.87
N LYS A 166 2.00 -68.86 -48.94
CA LYS A 166 3.17 -68.03 -49.21
C LYS A 166 2.81 -66.56 -49.41
N ARG A 167 1.72 -66.29 -50.13
CA ARG A 167 1.20 -64.92 -50.33
C ARG A 167 0.68 -64.25 -49.05
N ILE A 168 0.04 -65.01 -48.16
CA ILE A 168 -0.39 -64.50 -46.85
C ILE A 168 0.83 -64.17 -45.99
N ASN A 169 1.85 -65.04 -46.00
CA ASN A 169 3.07 -64.81 -45.23
C ASN A 169 3.85 -63.58 -45.74
N ASP A 170 3.92 -63.38 -47.05
CA ASP A 170 4.51 -62.17 -47.64
C ASP A 170 3.72 -60.90 -47.28
N TRP A 171 2.40 -61.00 -47.16
CA TRP A 171 1.55 -59.90 -46.69
C TRP A 171 1.84 -59.50 -45.25
N PHE A 172 1.95 -60.49 -44.35
CA PHE A 172 2.38 -60.24 -42.96
C PHE A 172 3.77 -59.59 -42.92
N ARG A 173 4.69 -60.02 -43.78
CA ARG A 173 6.05 -59.46 -43.85
C ARG A 173 6.07 -57.97 -44.24
N ILE A 174 5.10 -57.51 -45.03
CA ILE A 174 4.98 -56.11 -45.46
C ILE A 174 4.16 -55.26 -44.47
N ALA A 175 3.12 -55.83 -43.86
CA ALA A 175 2.22 -55.10 -42.96
C ALA A 175 2.78 -54.94 -41.54
N LEU A 176 3.50 -55.95 -41.04
CA LEU A 176 4.03 -55.97 -39.67
C LEU A 176 4.97 -54.79 -39.34
N PRO A 177 5.91 -54.38 -40.22
CA PRO A 177 6.77 -53.22 -39.96
C PRO A 177 5.99 -51.91 -39.80
N ASN A 178 4.93 -51.72 -40.59
CA ASN A 178 4.10 -50.51 -40.53
C ASN A 178 3.29 -50.46 -39.22
N LEU A 179 2.73 -51.59 -38.79
CA LEU A 179 2.05 -51.72 -37.50
C LEU A 179 3.01 -51.44 -36.31
N ILE A 180 4.23 -51.98 -36.37
CA ILE A 180 5.28 -51.72 -35.37
C ILE A 180 5.65 -50.23 -35.36
N THR A 181 5.78 -49.61 -36.53
CA THR A 181 6.11 -48.19 -36.66
C THR A 181 5.03 -47.31 -36.03
N ILE A 182 3.75 -47.58 -36.31
CA ILE A 182 2.62 -46.85 -35.71
C ILE A 182 2.60 -47.03 -34.18
N ALA A 183 2.85 -48.24 -33.69
CA ALA A 183 2.91 -48.51 -32.26
C ALA A 183 4.05 -47.73 -31.57
N LEU A 184 5.23 -47.64 -32.20
CA LEU A 184 6.35 -46.85 -31.69
C LEU A 184 6.05 -45.34 -31.66
N PHE A 185 5.41 -44.81 -32.71
CA PHE A 185 5.00 -43.41 -32.74
C PHE A 185 3.98 -43.08 -31.64
N LEU A 186 3.00 -43.96 -31.41
CA LEU A 186 2.04 -43.79 -30.31
C LEU A 186 2.73 -43.85 -28.94
N ALA A 187 3.68 -44.77 -28.75
CA ALA A 187 4.45 -44.86 -27.51
C ALA A 187 5.29 -43.60 -27.24
N ILE A 188 5.95 -43.05 -28.27
CA ILE A 188 6.71 -41.79 -28.18
C ILE A 188 5.77 -40.61 -27.88
N PHE A 189 4.61 -40.54 -28.53
CA PHE A 189 3.62 -39.49 -28.29
C PHE A 189 3.10 -39.51 -26.85
N VAL A 190 2.74 -40.70 -26.34
CA VAL A 190 2.30 -40.88 -24.94
C VAL A 190 3.43 -40.49 -23.97
N TYR A 191 4.67 -40.89 -24.26
CA TYR A 191 5.84 -40.51 -23.45
C TYR A 191 6.07 -38.99 -23.45
N TYR A 192 5.94 -38.32 -24.59
CA TYR A 192 6.03 -36.86 -24.71
C TYR A 192 4.96 -36.16 -23.87
N CYS A 193 3.70 -36.59 -23.98
CA CYS A 193 2.60 -36.06 -23.17
C CYS A 193 2.84 -36.24 -21.67
N TYR A 194 3.40 -37.38 -21.26
CA TYR A 194 3.78 -37.64 -19.86
C TYR A 194 4.89 -36.69 -19.38
N CYS A 195 5.96 -36.53 -20.17
CA CYS A 195 7.07 -35.63 -19.85
C CYS A 195 6.63 -34.17 -19.72
N GLN A 196 5.78 -33.70 -20.64
CA GLN A 196 5.27 -32.32 -20.59
C GLN A 196 4.41 -32.06 -19.36
N ARG A 197 3.55 -33.01 -18.98
CA ARG A 197 2.75 -32.91 -17.75
C ARG A 197 3.62 -32.87 -16.49
N ARG A 198 4.71 -33.64 -16.46
CA ARG A 198 5.66 -33.65 -15.35
C ARG A 198 6.42 -32.33 -15.19
N LEU A 199 6.75 -31.65 -16.30
CA LEU A 199 7.38 -30.33 -16.27
C LEU A 199 6.44 -29.26 -15.73
N LEU A 200 5.19 -29.25 -16.18
CA LEU A 200 4.16 -28.32 -15.68
C LEU A 200 3.93 -28.47 -14.18
N LEU A 201 3.87 -29.70 -13.67
CA LEU A 201 3.74 -29.96 -12.22
C LEU A 201 4.92 -29.38 -11.43
N LYS A 202 6.16 -29.53 -11.91
CA LYS A 202 7.34 -28.94 -11.27
C LYS A 202 7.28 -27.41 -11.24
N GLU A 203 6.82 -26.78 -12.33
CA GLU A 203 6.66 -25.33 -12.36
C GLU A 203 5.57 -24.85 -11.41
N GLU A 204 4.43 -25.55 -11.34
CA GLU A 204 3.35 -25.24 -10.41
C GLU A 204 3.80 -25.37 -8.96
N GLU A 205 4.50 -26.45 -8.61
CA GLU A 205 5.09 -26.64 -7.28
C GLU A 205 6.10 -25.53 -6.95
N ALA A 206 6.98 -25.18 -7.88
CA ALA A 206 7.94 -24.10 -7.70
C ALA A 206 7.24 -22.73 -7.53
N LYS A 207 6.15 -22.47 -8.27
CA LYS A 207 5.32 -21.27 -8.14
C LYS A 207 4.61 -21.24 -6.78
N LYS A 208 4.02 -22.36 -6.34
CA LYS A 208 3.37 -22.49 -5.02
C LYS A 208 4.34 -22.24 -3.88
N VAL A 209 5.53 -22.84 -3.92
CA VAL A 209 6.58 -22.63 -2.91
C VAL A 209 7.04 -21.17 -2.88
N LYS A 210 7.20 -20.53 -4.04
CA LYS A 210 7.53 -19.09 -4.11
C LYS A 210 6.42 -18.22 -3.52
N LEU A 211 5.16 -18.53 -3.81
CA LEU A 211 3.99 -17.81 -3.28
C LEU A 211 3.92 -17.94 -1.75
N GLN A 212 4.02 -19.16 -1.21
CA GLN A 212 4.03 -19.41 0.23
C GLN A 212 5.16 -18.66 0.95
N LYS A 213 6.35 -18.58 0.34
CA LYS A 213 7.47 -17.79 0.91
C LYS A 213 7.14 -16.29 0.98
N ARG A 214 6.44 -15.75 -0.02
CA ARG A 214 5.99 -14.35 -0.02
C ARG A 214 4.93 -14.10 1.04
N GLU A 215 3.91 -14.96 1.11
CA GLU A 215 2.85 -14.87 2.12
C GLU A 215 3.41 -14.95 3.54
N LYS A 216 4.36 -15.87 3.78
CA LYS A 216 5.04 -15.97 5.08
C LYS A 216 5.82 -14.70 5.42
N ALA A 217 6.61 -14.17 4.48
CA ALA A 217 7.36 -12.94 4.68
C ALA A 217 6.45 -11.72 4.91
N GLU A 218 5.29 -11.67 4.27
CA GLU A 218 4.29 -10.62 4.47
C GLU A 218 3.62 -10.73 5.85
N SER A 219 3.25 -11.94 6.26
CA SER A 219 2.73 -12.22 7.60
C SER A 219 3.72 -11.83 8.69
N ASP A 220 5.00 -12.20 8.53
CA ASP A 220 6.07 -11.83 9.48
C ASP A 220 6.25 -10.31 9.58
N ARG A 221 6.16 -9.58 8.44
CA ARG A 221 6.21 -8.11 8.42
C ARG A 221 4.99 -7.48 9.11
N LEU A 222 3.80 -8.00 8.88
CA LEU A 222 2.57 -7.52 9.53
C LEU A 222 2.64 -7.74 11.04
N LEU A 223 3.11 -8.91 11.47
CA LEU A 223 3.34 -9.23 12.88
C LEU A 223 4.36 -8.26 13.51
N GLU A 224 5.46 -7.97 12.81
CA GLU A 224 6.47 -7.03 13.28
C GLU A 224 5.93 -5.60 13.41
N LEU A 225 5.15 -5.15 12.42
CA LEU A 225 4.48 -3.84 12.47
C LEU A 225 3.48 -3.76 13.62
N GLU A 226 2.71 -4.82 13.87
CA GLU A 226 1.76 -4.88 14.99
C GLU A 226 2.50 -4.84 16.33
N LYS A 227 3.61 -5.58 16.48
CA LYS A 227 4.46 -5.53 17.67
C LYS A 227 5.00 -4.12 17.92
N ARG A 228 5.53 -3.45 16.88
CA ARG A 228 6.03 -2.06 16.99
C ARG A 228 4.92 -1.08 17.37
N LYS A 229 3.71 -1.25 16.82
CA LYS A 229 2.54 -0.42 17.19
C LYS A 229 2.14 -0.63 18.65
N LYS A 230 2.07 -1.88 19.11
CA LYS A 230 1.77 -2.21 20.52
C LYS A 230 2.83 -1.65 21.45
N GLN A 231 4.12 -1.81 21.12
CA GLN A 231 5.22 -1.26 21.90
C GLN A 231 5.13 0.27 22.01
N ARG A 232 4.95 1.01 20.90
CA ARG A 232 4.81 2.48 20.96
C ARG A 232 3.60 2.91 21.78
N LEU A 233 2.50 2.17 21.70
CA LEU A 233 1.30 2.45 22.49
C LEU A 233 1.56 2.24 23.99
N GLU A 234 2.30 1.20 24.34
CA GLU A 234 2.69 0.90 25.71
C GLU A 234 3.67 1.93 26.26
N GLU A 235 4.71 2.30 25.50
CA GLU A 235 5.61 3.40 25.82
C GLU A 235 4.85 4.72 26.04
N MET A 236 3.88 5.05 25.19
CA MET A 236 3.03 6.24 25.36
C MET A 236 2.15 6.16 26.63
N ARG A 237 1.68 4.97 26.99
CA ARG A 237 0.90 4.77 28.23
C ARG A 237 1.80 4.94 29.45
N GLU A 238 3.01 4.41 29.41
CA GLU A 238 3.99 4.55 30.48
C GLU A 238 4.46 5.99 30.66
N THR A 239 4.75 6.72 29.57
CA THR A 239 5.12 8.15 29.67
C THR A 239 3.98 8.96 30.26
N LYS A 240 2.74 8.77 29.80
CA LYS A 240 1.56 9.41 30.40
C LYS A 240 1.42 9.08 31.89
N LYS A 241 1.64 7.82 32.28
CA LYS A 241 1.58 7.42 33.69
C LYS A 241 2.66 8.12 34.52
N LYS A 242 3.89 8.18 34.03
CA LYS A 242 5.02 8.90 34.66
C LYS A 242 4.73 10.39 34.76
N ASP A 243 4.16 11.01 33.74
CA ASP A 243 3.79 12.44 33.75
C ASP A 243 2.71 12.74 34.79
N VAL A 244 1.70 11.87 34.91
CA VAL A 244 0.67 11.97 35.95
C VAL A 244 1.27 11.80 37.35
N GLU A 245 2.17 10.84 37.56
CA GLU A 245 2.86 10.64 38.83
C GLU A 245 3.77 11.84 39.18
N ASN A 246 4.47 12.39 38.18
CA ASN A 246 5.28 13.60 38.32
C ASN A 246 4.42 14.82 38.67
N MET A 247 3.24 14.98 38.06
CA MET A 247 2.30 16.04 38.44
C MET A 247 1.84 15.91 39.90
N LYS A 248 1.45 14.71 40.33
CA LYS A 248 1.05 14.45 41.74
C LYS A 248 2.20 14.75 42.72
N LEU A 249 3.43 14.38 42.36
CA LEU A 249 4.60 14.69 43.18
C LEU A 249 4.84 16.20 43.24
N LYS A 250 4.78 16.92 42.11
CA LYS A 250 4.88 18.38 42.05
C LYS A 250 3.83 19.05 42.91
N GLU A 251 2.57 18.60 42.88
CA GLU A 251 1.50 19.13 43.73
C GLU A 251 1.77 18.94 45.22
N ARG A 252 2.24 17.75 45.65
CA ARG A 252 2.61 17.52 47.05
C ARG A 252 3.75 18.43 47.51
N ILE A 253 4.77 18.62 46.66
CA ILE A 253 5.89 19.50 46.95
C ILE A 253 5.41 20.96 46.99
N ARG A 254 4.58 21.41 46.03
CA ARG A 254 3.98 22.75 46.02
C ARG A 254 3.21 23.01 47.30
N ALA A 255 2.42 22.05 47.79
CA ALA A 255 1.69 22.20 49.04
C ALA A 255 2.61 22.34 50.26
N LYS A 256 3.72 21.57 50.32
CA LYS A 256 4.68 21.66 51.43
C LYS A 256 5.46 22.98 51.39
N VAL A 257 6.02 23.34 50.24
CA VAL A 257 6.76 24.59 50.03
C VAL A 257 5.84 25.79 50.26
N GLY A 258 4.60 25.75 49.75
CA GLY A 258 3.62 26.79 49.98
C GLY A 258 3.31 27.03 51.46
N LYS A 259 3.22 25.95 52.28
CA LYS A 259 3.08 26.06 53.74
C LYS A 259 4.32 26.69 54.39
N GLU A 260 5.51 26.23 54.04
CA GLU A 260 6.78 26.79 54.56
C GLU A 260 6.92 28.28 54.21
N LEU A 261 6.59 28.65 52.98
CA LEU A 261 6.62 30.03 52.49
C LEU A 261 5.53 30.90 53.12
N SER A 262 4.34 30.37 53.39
CA SER A 262 3.28 31.07 54.12
C SER A 262 3.69 31.36 55.56
N MET A 263 4.33 30.40 56.24
CA MET A 263 4.88 30.61 57.59
C MET A 263 5.97 31.68 57.59
N LEU A 264 6.84 31.65 56.57
CA LEU A 264 7.89 32.64 56.39
C LEU A 264 7.31 34.05 56.14
N GLU A 265 6.30 34.15 55.27
CA GLU A 265 5.60 35.41 55.00
C GLU A 265 4.96 36.00 56.26
N MET A 266 4.30 35.17 57.09
CA MET A 266 3.69 35.63 58.34
C MET A 266 4.71 36.10 59.38
N THR A 267 5.96 35.61 59.31
CA THR A 267 7.02 35.93 60.28
C THR A 267 7.83 37.15 59.85
N CYS A 268 7.83 37.50 58.56
CA CYS A 268 8.63 38.58 58.02
C CYS A 268 7.84 39.89 57.91
N ASN A 269 8.38 40.95 58.52
CA ASN A 269 7.73 42.26 58.55
C ASN A 269 8.21 43.22 57.44
N ASP A 270 9.34 42.93 56.80
CA ASP A 270 9.96 43.74 55.75
C ASP A 270 10.59 42.87 54.64
N MET A 271 10.83 43.48 53.48
CA MET A 271 11.40 42.78 52.31
C MET A 271 12.81 42.24 52.57
N ALA A 272 13.59 42.91 53.43
CA ALA A 272 14.93 42.47 53.80
C ALA A 272 14.91 41.16 54.61
N SER A 273 13.97 40.99 55.54
CA SER A 273 13.84 39.74 56.32
C SER A 273 13.34 38.58 55.48
N LEU A 274 12.45 38.81 54.52
CA LEU A 274 12.03 37.80 53.54
C LEU A 274 13.20 37.30 52.69
N LEU A 275 13.99 38.23 52.14
CA LEU A 275 15.14 37.87 51.32
C LEU A 275 16.18 37.09 52.14
N ARG A 276 16.43 37.48 53.40
CA ARG A 276 17.28 36.71 54.33
C ARG A 276 16.71 35.32 54.62
N GLY A 277 15.42 35.21 54.92
CA GLY A 277 14.74 33.92 55.17
C GLY A 277 14.70 32.98 53.96
N LEU A 278 14.75 33.54 52.74
CA LEU A 278 14.90 32.79 51.50
C LEU A 278 16.36 32.41 51.18
N GLY A 279 17.32 32.81 52.04
CA GLY A 279 18.75 32.51 51.88
C GLY A 279 19.48 33.45 50.91
N ILE A 280 19.02 34.70 50.78
CA ILE A 280 19.69 35.77 50.04
C ILE A 280 20.30 36.75 51.04
N THR A 281 21.59 37.05 50.90
CA THR A 281 22.28 38.02 51.76
C THR A 281 21.83 39.45 51.43
N VAL A 282 21.43 40.20 52.46
CA VAL A 282 21.06 41.63 52.37
C VAL A 282 22.00 42.40 53.28
N GLY A 283 22.80 43.31 52.72
CA GLY A 283 23.65 44.24 53.49
C GLY A 283 22.82 45.40 54.07
N GLY A 284 23.23 45.92 55.23
CA GLY A 284 22.90 47.25 55.79
C GLY A 284 21.43 47.64 56.05
N GLY A 285 20.45 47.00 55.40
CA GLY A 285 19.04 47.38 55.44
C GLY A 285 18.69 48.61 54.59
N THR A 286 19.61 49.15 53.79
CA THR A 286 19.32 50.31 52.94
C THR A 286 18.43 49.92 51.75
N ILE A 287 17.57 50.84 51.29
CA ILE A 287 16.62 50.62 50.18
C ILE A 287 17.33 50.09 48.93
N HIS A 288 18.51 50.64 48.62
CA HIS A 288 19.29 50.25 47.45
C HIS A 288 19.82 48.80 47.57
N GLU A 289 20.33 48.41 48.74
CA GLU A 289 20.83 47.05 48.98
C GLU A 289 19.70 46.00 48.94
N VAL A 290 18.51 46.34 49.44
CA VAL A 290 17.31 45.50 49.34
C VAL A 290 16.90 45.30 47.87
N HIS A 291 16.95 46.35 47.04
CA HIS A 291 16.67 46.24 45.60
C HIS A 291 17.69 45.38 44.84
N VAL A 292 18.97 45.48 45.18
CA VAL A 292 20.02 44.63 44.58
C VAL A 292 19.84 43.17 44.98
N ALA A 293 19.58 42.91 46.27
CA ALA A 293 19.29 41.57 46.78
C ALA A 293 18.01 40.99 46.15
N TYR A 294 16.99 41.81 45.93
CA TYR A 294 15.76 41.43 45.23
C TYR A 294 16.03 40.98 43.80
N ARG A 295 16.78 41.78 43.00
CA ARG A 295 17.16 41.40 41.63
C ARG A 295 17.98 40.09 41.61
N LYS A 296 18.89 39.93 42.58
CA LYS A 296 19.66 38.70 42.75
C LYS A 296 18.77 37.50 43.06
N ALA A 297 17.73 37.67 43.88
CA ALA A 297 16.78 36.62 44.21
C ALA A 297 15.94 36.19 42.99
N LEU A 298 15.44 37.14 42.20
CA LEU A 298 14.71 36.85 40.96
C LEU A 298 15.55 36.05 39.96
N LEU A 299 16.83 36.42 39.80
CA LEU A 299 17.75 35.70 38.92
C LEU A 299 18.13 34.32 39.45
N LYS A 300 18.13 34.11 40.77
CA LYS A 300 18.46 32.82 41.39
C LYS A 300 17.28 31.84 41.32
N PHE A 301 16.06 32.34 41.49
CA PHE A 301 14.84 31.52 41.52
C PHE A 301 14.07 31.51 40.19
N HIS A 302 14.68 31.96 39.09
CA HIS A 302 14.01 32.01 37.79
C HIS A 302 13.60 30.61 37.29
N PRO A 303 12.36 30.41 36.80
CA PRO A 303 11.87 29.11 36.33
C PRO A 303 12.75 28.46 35.25
N ASP A 304 13.27 29.26 34.31
CA ASP A 304 14.12 28.74 33.23
C ASP A 304 15.46 28.17 33.73
N ARG A 305 15.98 28.68 34.85
CA ARG A 305 17.24 28.21 35.44
C ARG A 305 17.09 26.92 36.26
N SER A 306 15.88 26.58 36.66
CA SER A 306 15.57 25.36 37.42
C SER A 306 14.88 24.28 36.57
N SER A 307 14.67 24.55 35.27
CA SER A 307 13.96 23.67 34.33
C SER A 307 14.62 22.30 34.11
N GLY A 308 15.94 22.21 34.30
CA GLY A 308 16.72 20.96 34.23
C GLY A 308 17.16 20.39 35.58
N CYS A 309 16.76 21.00 36.70
CA CYS A 309 17.10 20.53 38.04
C CYS A 309 16.09 19.49 38.56
N ASP A 310 16.39 18.89 39.72
CA ASP A 310 15.47 17.97 40.40
C ASP A 310 14.06 18.58 40.55
N ILE A 311 13.02 17.75 40.44
CA ILE A 311 11.60 18.14 40.46
C ILE A 311 11.29 19.01 41.68
N ARG A 312 11.92 18.68 42.82
CA ARG A 312 11.77 19.44 44.05
C ARG A 312 12.36 20.84 43.95
N GLN A 313 13.57 20.98 43.40
CA GLN A 313 14.23 22.27 43.23
C GLN A 313 13.51 23.14 42.21
N GLN A 314 12.95 22.54 41.16
CA GLN A 314 12.12 23.24 40.17
C GLN A 314 10.89 23.89 40.83
N VAL A 315 10.14 23.10 41.61
CA VAL A 315 8.96 23.58 42.33
C VAL A 315 9.32 24.61 43.41
N GLU A 316 10.40 24.38 44.16
CA GLU A 316 10.87 25.32 45.19
C GLU A 316 11.26 26.68 44.58
N ALA A 317 11.94 26.70 43.44
CA ALA A 317 12.27 27.94 42.73
C ALA A 317 11.01 28.64 42.20
N GLU A 318 10.07 27.90 41.60
CA GLU A 318 8.80 28.44 41.06
C GLU A 318 7.99 29.15 42.17
N GLU A 319 7.81 28.50 43.33
CA GLU A 319 7.03 29.05 44.44
C GLU A 319 7.75 30.21 45.14
N LYS A 320 9.07 30.14 45.31
CA LYS A 320 9.88 31.26 45.84
C LYS A 320 9.82 32.47 44.91
N PHE A 321 9.87 32.26 43.60
CA PHE A 321 9.75 33.32 42.59
C PHE A 321 8.37 33.99 42.62
N LYS A 322 7.30 33.20 42.73
CA LYS A 322 5.93 33.72 42.92
C LYS A 322 5.81 34.55 44.19
N LEU A 323 6.35 34.07 45.32
CA LEU A 323 6.34 34.82 46.58
C LEU A 323 7.10 36.15 46.45
N ILE A 324 8.34 36.12 45.95
CA ILE A 324 9.18 37.31 45.77
C ILE A 324 8.47 38.34 44.86
N SER A 325 7.80 37.87 43.80
CA SER A 325 7.03 38.73 42.89
C SER A 325 5.83 39.36 43.59
N ARG A 326 5.03 38.58 44.35
CA ARG A 326 3.89 39.12 45.13
C ARG A 326 4.33 40.13 46.20
N MET A 327 5.45 39.87 46.88
CA MET A 327 5.92 40.71 47.98
C MET A 327 6.53 42.04 47.49
N LYS A 328 7.03 42.09 46.26
CA LYS A 328 7.39 43.36 45.60
C LYS A 328 6.20 44.32 45.61
N ASP A 329 5.03 43.84 45.22
CA ASP A 329 3.84 44.69 45.11
C ASP A 329 3.27 45.10 46.47
N LYS A 330 3.68 44.45 47.57
CA LYS A 330 3.22 44.72 48.95
C LYS A 330 4.16 45.62 49.76
N TYR A 331 5.47 45.52 49.54
CA TYR A 331 6.49 46.23 50.34
C TYR A 331 7.35 47.21 49.55
N LEU A 332 7.42 47.07 48.22
CA LEU A 332 8.20 47.97 47.34
C LEU A 332 7.30 48.91 46.52
N SER A 333 5.97 48.83 46.66
CA SER A 333 5.01 49.79 46.10
C SER A 333 4.63 50.91 47.07
N THR A 334 4.92 50.71 48.36
CA THR A 334 4.69 51.62 49.49
C THR A 334 5.95 52.39 49.92
N LEU A 335 7.06 52.17 49.21
CA LEU A 335 8.30 52.95 49.21
C LEU A 335 8.36 53.75 47.91
#